data_AF-A0AAU2PH55-F1
#
_entry.id   AF-A0AAU2PH55-F1
#
_cell.length_a   1.000
_cell.length_b   1.000
_cell.length_c   1.000
_cell.angle_alpha   90.00
_cell.angle_beta   90.00
_cell.angle_gamma   90.00
#
_symmetry.space_group_name_H-M   'P 1'
#
loop_
_entity.id
_entity.type
_entity.pdbx_description
1 polymer ?
#
loop_
_entity_poly.entity_id
_entity_poly.type
_entity_poly.pdbx_seq_one_letter_code
_entity_poly.pdbx_strand_id
1 'polypeptide(L)'
;MNERGLRRATAAVVAGLVVGLTGCQQMATGAAAEPGGGTETVVGMAGQQPTGSGGACVFVKPDGAQKFGHVGWGFRITGTNRWVYGAVENPSGKLHTPPGGDIGAWHAEGTYARMLGDMSRDAYYPGKSEHPYSRYRCTGSANGDVAAARAMIRTVEGRGFLVGRDPKTGNLTSWDCLDATYDVLRAYRTQRLTRAAKLSIPNVWVETLWGWSDKTLKPR
;
A
#
# COMPACT_ATOMS: atom_id res chain seq x y z
N MET A 1 -24.46 54.45 -14.07
CA MET A 1 -25.87 54.58 -13.68
C MET A 1 -26.56 53.27 -14.01
N ASN A 2 -27.19 52.67 -13.00
CA ASN A 2 -28.34 51.74 -13.04
C ASN A 2 -28.17 50.40 -13.81
N GLU A 3 -28.73 49.25 -13.41
CA GLU A 3 -29.65 48.90 -12.31
C GLU A 3 -29.65 47.37 -12.13
N ARG A 4 -30.00 46.93 -10.92
CA ARG A 4 -30.29 45.53 -10.55
C ARG A 4 -31.75 45.17 -10.90
N GLY A 5 -32.02 43.88 -11.13
CA GLY A 5 -33.32 43.23 -10.90
C GLY A 5 -33.12 41.72 -11.01
N LEU A 6 -33.21 40.85 -9.99
CA LEU A 6 -34.19 40.55 -8.93
C LEU A 6 -35.45 39.81 -9.43
N ARG A 7 -35.70 38.64 -8.79
CA ARG A 7 -36.96 37.86 -8.56
C ARG A 7 -37.13 36.63 -9.48
N ARG A 8 -37.66 35.48 -9.03
CA ARG A 8 -38.04 34.86 -7.73
C ARG A 8 -38.32 33.36 -8.01
N ALA A 9 -38.34 32.58 -6.93
CA ALA A 9 -38.58 31.13 -6.83
C ALA A 9 -39.95 30.63 -7.33
N THR A 10 -40.02 29.32 -7.62
CA THR A 10 -41.18 28.45 -7.30
C THR A 10 -40.78 26.97 -7.25
N ALA A 11 -41.18 26.30 -6.16
CA ALA A 11 -41.21 24.85 -6.01
C ALA A 11 -42.63 24.34 -6.30
N ALA A 12 -42.77 23.12 -6.82
CA ALA A 12 -44.04 22.41 -6.85
C ALA A 12 -43.84 20.91 -6.60
N VAL A 13 -44.62 20.39 -5.66
CA VAL A 13 -44.76 18.99 -5.23
C VAL A 13 -45.90 18.35 -6.02
N VAL A 14 -45.77 17.09 -6.43
CA VAL A 14 -46.92 16.20 -6.69
C VAL A 14 -46.62 14.81 -6.16
N ALA A 15 -47.54 14.29 -5.34
CA ALA A 15 -47.57 12.96 -4.76
C ALA A 15 -48.76 12.16 -5.34
N GLY A 16 -48.67 10.82 -5.30
CA GLY A 16 -49.79 9.87 -5.46
C GLY A 16 -49.44 8.69 -6.38
N LEU A 17 -49.06 7.51 -5.85
CA LEU A 17 -49.88 6.39 -5.35
C LEU A 17 -50.45 5.47 -6.45
N VAL A 18 -49.98 4.21 -6.46
CA VAL A 18 -50.68 3.06 -7.06
C VAL A 18 -50.66 1.89 -6.05
N VAL A 19 -51.86 1.55 -5.57
CA VAL A 19 -52.30 0.30 -4.93
C VAL A 19 -52.50 -0.71 -6.08
N GLY A 20 -52.20 -2.02 -6.08
CA GLY A 20 -52.07 -3.07 -5.07
C GLY A 20 -52.95 -4.24 -5.55
N LEU A 21 -52.43 -5.47 -5.67
CA LEU A 21 -53.23 -6.71 -5.80
C LEU A 21 -52.50 -7.94 -5.20
N THR A 22 -52.98 -8.32 -4.02
CA THR A 22 -53.33 -9.66 -3.48
C THR A 22 -52.67 -10.95 -4.02
N GLY A 23 -52.15 -11.75 -3.08
CA GLY A 23 -52.04 -13.21 -3.17
C GLY A 23 -51.65 -13.83 -1.81
N CYS A 24 -52.60 -14.51 -1.15
CA CYS A 24 -52.44 -15.15 0.16
C CYS A 24 -51.64 -16.48 0.09
N GLN A 25 -50.80 -16.77 1.09
CA GLN A 25 -51.06 -17.79 2.13
C GLN A 25 -49.79 -18.14 2.93
N GLN A 26 -49.93 -18.09 4.25
CA GLN A 26 -49.03 -18.72 5.23
C GLN A 26 -49.30 -20.23 5.31
N MET A 27 -48.23 -21.03 5.41
CA MET A 27 -48.25 -22.24 6.24
C MET A 27 -47.08 -22.16 7.23
N ALA A 28 -47.40 -22.30 8.50
CA ALA A 28 -46.45 -22.43 9.58
C ALA A 28 -46.02 -23.89 9.71
N THR A 29 -44.73 -24.12 9.92
CA THR A 29 -44.24 -25.28 10.67
C THR A 29 -42.98 -24.83 11.40
N GLY A 30 -43.06 -24.82 12.72
CA GLY A 30 -41.98 -24.35 13.58
C GLY A 30 -40.79 -25.31 13.57
N ALA A 31 -39.60 -24.73 13.62
CA ALA A 31 -38.44 -25.27 14.29
C ALA A 31 -37.78 -24.10 15.02
N ALA A 32 -37.54 -24.28 16.32
CA ALA A 32 -36.94 -23.29 17.19
C ALA A 32 -35.55 -22.90 16.65
N ALA A 33 -35.37 -21.61 16.36
CA ALA A 33 -34.06 -21.04 16.06
C ALA A 33 -33.39 -20.67 17.39
N GLU A 34 -32.32 -21.37 17.74
CA GLU A 34 -31.36 -20.91 18.74
C GLU A 34 -30.72 -19.60 18.25
N PRO A 35 -30.46 -18.60 19.12
CA PRO A 35 -29.73 -17.41 18.74
C PRO A 35 -28.22 -17.75 18.70
N GLY A 36 -27.81 -18.44 17.65
CA GLY A 36 -26.41 -18.60 17.29
C GLY A 36 -25.89 -17.28 16.73
N GLY A 37 -25.39 -16.41 17.61
CA GLY A 37 -24.65 -15.20 17.25
C GLY A 37 -23.36 -15.54 16.53
N GLY A 38 -23.45 -15.83 15.23
CA GLY A 38 -22.31 -15.92 14.33
C GLY A 38 -21.89 -14.52 13.92
N THR A 39 -20.82 -14.01 14.54
CA THR A 39 -20.08 -12.88 13.97
C THR A 39 -19.38 -13.39 12.71
N GLU A 40 -20.05 -13.32 11.56
CA GLU A 40 -19.39 -13.49 10.27
C GLU A 40 -18.42 -12.33 10.08
N THR A 41 -17.18 -12.55 10.49
CA THR A 41 -16.05 -11.73 10.04
C THR A 41 -16.05 -11.73 8.52
N VAL A 42 -16.20 -10.55 7.92
CA VAL A 42 -16.03 -10.31 6.50
C VAL A 42 -14.57 -10.60 6.12
N VAL A 43 -14.24 -11.87 5.88
CA VAL A 43 -12.96 -12.33 5.32
C VAL A 43 -13.12 -12.41 3.81
N GLY A 44 -13.18 -11.25 3.16
CA GLY A 44 -13.54 -11.25 1.75
C GLY A 44 -13.09 -10.02 1.00
N MET A 45 -11.85 -9.55 1.23
CA MET A 45 -11.19 -8.54 0.35
C MET A 45 -9.66 -8.50 0.47
N ALA A 46 -9.06 -9.12 1.50
CA ALA A 46 -7.60 -9.19 1.62
C ALA A 46 -7.09 -10.37 0.79
N GLY A 47 -6.18 -10.13 -0.15
CA GLY A 47 -5.55 -11.22 -0.91
C GLY A 47 -4.88 -12.23 0.03
N GLN A 48 -4.74 -13.48 -0.40
CA GLN A 48 -4.13 -14.50 0.46
C GLN A 48 -2.71 -14.11 0.92
N GLN A 49 -2.44 -14.15 2.22
CA GLN A 49 -1.13 -13.84 2.80
C GLN A 49 -0.08 -14.88 2.33
N PRO A 50 1.21 -14.50 2.20
CA PRO A 50 2.28 -15.48 1.99
C PRO A 50 2.28 -16.60 3.03
N THR A 51 2.53 -17.82 2.57
CA THR A 51 2.64 -19.01 3.42
C THR A 51 3.97 -19.03 4.17
N GLY A 52 3.99 -19.68 5.35
CA GLY A 52 5.18 -19.82 6.20
C GLY A 52 5.17 -18.95 7.47
N SER A 53 6.24 -19.04 8.25
CA SER A 53 6.45 -18.32 9.51
C SER A 53 6.74 -16.82 9.31
N GLY A 54 7.27 -16.43 8.16
CA GLY A 54 7.52 -15.05 7.75
C GLY A 54 7.07 -14.78 6.31
N GLY A 55 7.38 -13.59 5.79
CA GLY A 55 6.96 -13.18 4.46
C GLY A 55 7.43 -11.78 4.12
N ALA A 56 7.57 -11.49 2.84
CA ALA A 56 8.00 -10.19 2.33
C ALA A 56 7.10 -9.78 1.15
N CYS A 57 6.87 -8.48 1.01
CA CYS A 57 6.10 -7.89 -0.06
C CYS A 57 6.80 -6.62 -0.59
N VAL A 58 6.66 -6.40 -1.89
CA VAL A 58 7.00 -5.15 -2.57
C VAL A 58 5.71 -4.56 -3.09
N PHE A 59 5.41 -3.32 -2.71
CA PHE A 59 4.27 -2.55 -3.20
C PHE A 59 4.73 -1.66 -4.34
N VAL A 60 3.90 -1.49 -5.37
CA VAL A 60 4.28 -0.80 -6.61
C VAL A 60 3.26 0.28 -6.96
N LYS A 61 3.75 1.50 -7.23
CA LYS A 61 3.03 2.54 -8.00
C LYS A 61 3.62 2.52 -9.43
N PRO A 62 3.01 1.84 -10.41
CA PRO A 62 3.60 1.70 -11.75
C PRO A 62 3.79 3.06 -12.45
N ASP A 63 2.85 3.98 -12.25
CA ASP A 63 2.88 5.32 -12.85
C ASP A 63 3.66 6.35 -12.00
N GLY A 64 4.17 5.95 -10.84
CA GLY A 64 4.99 6.80 -9.96
C GLY A 64 6.29 7.25 -10.63
N ALA A 65 6.86 8.36 -10.14
CA ALA A 65 8.13 8.92 -10.61
C ALA A 65 8.22 9.00 -12.15
N GLN A 66 7.28 9.69 -12.80
CA GLN A 66 7.23 9.83 -14.27
C GLN A 66 7.23 8.48 -15.01
N LYS A 67 6.48 7.49 -14.51
CA LYS A 67 6.38 6.12 -15.05
C LYS A 67 7.64 5.25 -14.93
N PHE A 68 8.69 5.71 -14.26
CA PHE A 68 9.78 4.82 -13.84
C PHE A 68 9.34 3.83 -12.75
N GLY A 69 8.24 4.16 -12.07
CA GLY A 69 7.66 3.38 -11.00
C GLY A 69 8.12 3.87 -9.64
N HIS A 70 7.40 3.43 -8.61
CA HIS A 70 7.73 3.66 -7.21
C HIS A 70 7.49 2.39 -6.42
N VAL A 71 8.33 2.12 -5.42
CA VAL A 71 8.19 0.92 -4.60
C VAL A 71 8.26 1.19 -3.11
N GLY A 72 7.52 0.37 -2.36
CA GLY A 72 7.57 0.27 -0.91
C GLY A 72 7.78 -1.18 -0.46
N TRP A 73 8.10 -1.37 0.81
CA TRP A 73 8.36 -2.68 1.40
C TRP A 73 7.25 -3.10 2.37
N GLY A 74 7.17 -4.40 2.60
CA GLY A 74 6.51 -5.01 3.75
C GLY A 74 7.19 -6.30 4.14
N PHE A 75 7.34 -6.57 5.44
CA PHE A 75 7.83 -7.85 5.94
C PHE A 75 7.08 -8.28 7.20
N ARG A 76 6.90 -9.58 7.35
CA ARG A 76 6.18 -10.18 8.47
C ARG A 76 7.10 -10.31 9.68
N ILE A 77 6.59 -9.99 10.87
CA ILE A 77 7.27 -10.35 12.10
C ILE A 77 7.14 -11.87 12.26
N THR A 78 8.28 -12.57 12.13
CA THR A 78 8.36 -14.03 12.09
C THR A 78 7.62 -14.67 13.27
N GLY A 79 6.74 -15.63 12.98
CA GLY A 79 5.94 -16.34 13.99
C GLY A 79 4.66 -15.62 14.44
N THR A 80 4.35 -14.45 13.87
CA THR A 80 3.16 -13.65 14.25
C THR A 80 2.28 -13.31 13.03
N ASN A 81 1.15 -12.63 13.22
CA ASN A 81 0.34 -12.08 12.12
C ASN A 81 0.57 -10.57 11.88
N ARG A 82 1.67 -10.03 12.41
CA ARG A 82 2.03 -8.62 12.33
C ARG A 82 3.03 -8.40 11.20
N TRP A 83 2.91 -7.25 10.55
CA TRP A 83 3.70 -6.83 9.41
C TRP A 83 4.24 -5.42 9.65
N VAL A 84 5.50 -5.21 9.30
CA VAL A 84 6.14 -3.89 9.24
C VAL A 84 6.27 -3.50 7.78
N TYR A 85 5.84 -2.30 7.43
CA TYR A 85 5.76 -1.85 6.04
C TYR A 85 5.93 -0.35 5.93
N GLY A 86 6.32 0.12 4.74
CA GLY A 86 6.63 1.54 4.53
C GLY A 86 7.22 1.81 3.16
N ALA A 87 7.60 3.06 2.95
CA ALA A 87 8.24 3.52 1.71
C ALA A 87 9.05 4.82 1.96
N VAL A 88 9.79 5.24 0.93
CA VAL A 88 10.43 6.56 0.85
C VAL A 88 9.79 7.30 -0.32
N GLU A 89 9.05 8.38 -0.06
CA GLU A 89 8.14 9.00 -1.04
C GLU A 89 8.75 10.17 -1.84
N ASN A 90 9.83 10.79 -1.35
CA ASN A 90 10.46 11.98 -1.94
C ASN A 90 9.47 13.13 -2.26
N PRO A 91 8.85 13.75 -1.24
CA PRO A 91 7.84 14.81 -1.42
C PRO A 91 8.37 16.05 -2.13
N SER A 92 9.69 16.26 -2.08
CA SER A 92 10.33 17.41 -2.72
C SER A 92 10.47 17.27 -4.24
N GLY A 93 10.38 16.04 -4.77
CA GLY A 93 10.70 15.73 -6.17
C GLY A 93 12.16 15.97 -6.57
N LYS A 94 13.04 16.31 -5.62
CA LYS A 94 14.45 16.61 -5.90
C LYS A 94 15.24 15.32 -6.06
N LEU A 95 16.29 15.38 -6.87
CA LEU A 95 17.24 14.29 -7.04
C LEU A 95 18.24 14.17 -5.88
N HIS A 96 18.27 15.15 -4.98
CA HIS A 96 19.14 15.14 -3.82
C HIS A 96 18.47 15.84 -2.63
N THR A 97 18.44 15.12 -1.51
CA THR A 97 18.09 15.62 -0.18
C THR A 97 19.21 15.14 0.76
N PRO A 98 19.91 16.04 1.47
CA PRO A 98 20.98 15.64 2.36
C PRO A 98 20.45 14.78 3.52
N PRO A 99 21.33 14.00 4.20
CA PRO A 99 20.97 13.28 5.41
C PRO A 99 20.24 14.17 6.44
N GLY A 100 19.19 13.64 7.05
CA GLY A 100 18.32 14.37 7.98
C GLY A 100 17.27 15.28 7.32
N GLY A 101 17.30 15.47 5.99
CA GLY A 101 16.24 16.16 5.26
C GLY A 101 14.99 15.30 5.07
N ASP A 102 13.87 15.93 4.72
CA ASP A 102 12.61 15.24 4.45
C ASP A 102 12.67 14.48 3.12
N ILE A 103 12.74 13.16 3.22
CA ILE A 103 12.70 12.23 2.09
C ILE A 103 11.34 11.52 1.97
N GLY A 104 10.36 11.89 2.80
CA GLY A 104 9.08 11.20 2.89
C GLY A 104 9.21 9.73 3.29
N ALA A 105 10.20 9.40 4.11
CA ALA A 105 10.29 8.07 4.69
C ALA A 105 9.18 7.89 5.73
N TRP A 106 8.45 6.79 5.62
CA TRP A 106 7.43 6.42 6.60
C TRP A 106 7.41 4.91 6.77
N HIS A 107 7.02 4.46 7.96
CA HIS A 107 6.70 3.06 8.20
C HIS A 107 5.59 2.92 9.23
N ALA A 108 4.93 1.78 9.20
CA ALA A 108 3.88 1.40 10.14
C ALA A 108 3.98 -0.10 10.46
N GLU A 109 3.22 -0.51 11.47
CA GLU A 109 3.06 -1.91 11.83
C GLU A 109 1.58 -2.27 12.01
N GLY A 110 1.14 -3.36 11.40
CA GLY A 110 -0.26 -3.76 11.38
C GLY A 110 -0.46 -5.24 11.12
N THR A 111 -1.72 -5.65 11.03
CA THR A 111 -2.07 -6.94 10.40
C THR A 111 -1.81 -6.86 8.90
N TYR A 112 -1.82 -8.01 8.22
CA TYR A 112 -1.72 -8.06 6.76
C TYR A 112 -2.80 -7.22 6.06
N ALA A 113 -4.05 -7.30 6.53
CA ALA A 113 -5.14 -6.49 5.99
C ALA A 113 -4.91 -4.99 6.22
N ARG A 114 -4.35 -4.60 7.37
CA ARG A 114 -4.00 -3.20 7.65
C ARG A 114 -2.87 -2.70 6.74
N MET A 115 -1.83 -3.51 6.53
CA MET A 115 -0.75 -3.23 5.58
C MET A 115 -1.29 -2.96 4.18
N LEU A 116 -2.11 -3.88 3.65
CA LEU A 116 -2.71 -3.71 2.33
C LEU A 116 -3.57 -2.45 2.26
N GLY A 117 -4.35 -2.17 3.31
CA GLY A 117 -5.22 -0.99 3.36
C GLY A 117 -4.47 0.34 3.47
N ASP A 118 -3.34 0.37 4.16
CA ASP A 118 -2.50 1.57 4.25
C ASP A 118 -1.74 1.83 2.95
N MET A 119 -1.21 0.78 2.33
CA MET A 119 -0.58 0.87 1.01
C MET A 119 -1.59 1.28 -0.06
N SER A 120 -2.80 0.70 -0.09
CA SER A 120 -3.80 1.01 -1.12
C SER A 120 -4.32 2.45 -1.06
N ARG A 121 -4.30 3.06 0.12
CA ARG A 121 -4.72 4.45 0.34
C ARG A 121 -3.57 5.44 0.16
N ASP A 122 -2.36 4.93 -0.11
CA ASP A 122 -1.12 5.68 -0.10
C ASP A 122 -1.01 6.49 1.20
N ALA A 123 -0.79 5.82 2.33
CA ALA A 123 -0.93 6.41 3.67
C ALA A 123 -0.11 7.70 3.91
N TYR A 124 0.92 7.97 3.10
CA TYR A 124 1.66 9.23 3.12
C TYR A 124 0.93 10.37 2.37
N TYR A 125 0.18 10.06 1.31
CA TYR A 125 -0.66 10.98 0.53
C TYR A 125 -2.16 10.59 0.54
N PRO A 126 -2.80 10.48 1.71
CA PRO A 126 -4.18 9.98 1.80
C PRO A 126 -5.13 10.89 1.03
N GLY A 127 -5.82 10.33 0.03
CA GLY A 127 -6.77 11.04 -0.82
C GLY A 127 -6.16 12.07 -1.79
N LYS A 128 -4.83 12.09 -1.93
CA LYS A 128 -4.11 13.06 -2.77
C LYS A 128 -3.15 12.42 -3.77
N SER A 129 -2.98 11.10 -3.72
CA SER A 129 -2.08 10.39 -4.62
C SER A 129 -2.64 10.35 -6.05
N GLU A 130 -1.94 10.97 -7.00
CA GLU A 130 -2.25 10.87 -8.43
C GLU A 130 -1.91 9.47 -8.99
N HIS A 131 -0.98 8.77 -8.35
CA HIS A 131 -0.46 7.47 -8.77
C HIS A 131 -0.38 6.51 -7.58
N PRO A 132 -1.51 6.02 -7.03
CA PRO A 132 -1.50 5.20 -5.83
C PRO A 132 -0.86 3.83 -6.05
N TYR A 133 -0.51 3.14 -4.97
CA TYR A 133 -0.06 1.75 -5.05
C TYR A 133 -1.20 0.88 -5.60
N SER A 134 -0.96 0.24 -6.74
CA SER A 134 -1.99 -0.51 -7.47
C SER A 134 -1.62 -1.97 -7.71
N ARG A 135 -0.40 -2.36 -7.35
CA ARG A 135 0.12 -3.73 -7.48
C ARG A 135 1.04 -4.05 -6.32
N TYR A 136 1.13 -5.32 -5.97
CA TYR A 136 2.11 -5.79 -5.00
C TYR A 136 2.55 -7.23 -5.33
N ARG A 137 3.81 -7.52 -5.04
CA ARG A 137 4.38 -8.86 -5.17
C ARG A 137 4.82 -9.36 -3.80
N CYS A 138 4.59 -10.64 -3.49
CA CYS A 138 5.01 -11.19 -2.20
C CYS A 138 5.65 -12.58 -2.33
N THR A 139 6.41 -12.95 -1.32
CA THR A 139 7.00 -14.29 -1.16
C THR A 139 6.97 -14.72 0.31
N GLY A 140 7.00 -16.03 0.53
CA GLY A 140 7.25 -16.59 1.86
C GLY A 140 8.72 -16.41 2.25
N SER A 141 8.99 -16.29 3.55
CA SER A 141 10.36 -16.26 4.08
C SER A 141 10.40 -16.98 5.43
N ALA A 142 11.08 -18.12 5.52
CA ALA A 142 11.05 -18.95 6.72
C ALA A 142 11.81 -18.33 7.92
N ASN A 143 12.92 -17.62 7.63
CA ASN A 143 13.90 -17.21 8.64
C ASN A 143 14.20 -15.69 8.56
N GLY A 144 13.15 -14.88 8.51
CA GLY A 144 13.29 -13.44 8.38
C GLY A 144 13.95 -12.78 9.60
N ASP A 145 14.94 -11.90 9.37
CA ASP A 145 15.63 -11.13 10.41
C ASP A 145 14.93 -9.78 10.66
N VAL A 146 13.95 -9.81 11.56
CA VAL A 146 13.12 -8.65 11.91
C VAL A 146 13.94 -7.52 12.52
N ALA A 147 14.94 -7.85 13.35
CA ALA A 147 15.74 -6.86 14.06
C ALA A 147 16.64 -6.08 13.08
N ALA A 148 17.32 -6.79 12.18
CA ALA A 148 18.14 -6.17 11.14
C ALA A 148 17.29 -5.30 10.20
N ALA A 149 16.11 -5.78 9.79
CA ALA A 149 15.20 -5.02 8.93
C ALA A 149 14.74 -3.71 9.59
N ARG A 150 14.37 -3.73 10.88
CA ARG A 150 14.00 -2.52 11.62
C ARG A 150 15.19 -1.56 11.81
N ALA A 151 16.40 -2.08 12.00
CA ALA A 151 17.59 -1.25 12.04
C ALA A 151 17.86 -0.59 10.68
N MET A 152 17.61 -1.30 9.60
CA MET A 152 17.74 -0.76 8.25
C MET A 152 16.70 0.31 7.96
N ILE A 153 15.45 0.17 8.40
CA ILE A 153 14.43 1.24 8.28
C ILE A 153 14.96 2.55 8.89
N ARG A 154 15.49 2.51 10.12
CA ARG A 154 16.08 3.71 10.76
C ARG A 154 17.25 4.29 9.97
N THR A 155 18.05 3.44 9.34
CA THR A 155 19.17 3.87 8.49
C THR A 155 18.66 4.58 7.23
N VAL A 156 17.66 4.01 6.57
CA VAL A 156 17.01 4.59 5.39
C VAL A 156 16.37 5.93 5.71
N GLU A 157 15.67 6.05 6.85
CA GLU A 157 15.04 7.29 7.30
C GLU A 157 16.04 8.44 7.50
N GLY A 158 17.26 8.13 7.95
CA GLY A 158 18.29 9.13 8.24
C GLY A 158 19.23 9.46 7.08
N ARG A 159 19.35 8.61 6.06
CA ARG A 159 20.46 8.70 5.07
C ARG A 159 20.28 9.77 3.99
N GLY A 160 19.10 10.36 3.87
CA GLY A 160 18.78 11.29 2.78
C GLY A 160 18.35 10.57 1.50
N PHE A 161 18.23 11.34 0.41
CA PHE A 161 17.80 10.87 -0.90
C PHE A 161 18.84 11.31 -1.93
N LEU A 162 19.21 10.43 -2.86
CA LEU A 162 20.12 10.76 -3.95
C LEU A 162 19.78 9.91 -5.17
N VAL A 163 19.71 10.53 -6.34
CA VAL A 163 19.76 9.85 -7.64
C VAL A 163 20.71 10.67 -8.50
N GLY A 164 21.91 10.16 -8.74
CA GLY A 164 22.91 10.85 -9.54
C GLY A 164 24.31 10.79 -8.92
N ARG A 165 25.08 11.88 -9.07
CA ARG A 165 26.47 11.92 -8.60
C ARG A 165 26.52 12.21 -7.11
N ASP A 166 27.11 11.30 -6.34
CA ASP A 166 27.38 11.49 -4.92
C ASP A 166 28.37 12.64 -4.73
N PRO A 167 28.02 13.69 -3.96
CA PRO A 167 28.90 14.82 -3.73
C PRO A 167 30.17 14.46 -2.95
N LYS A 168 30.18 13.34 -2.20
CA LYS A 168 31.34 12.91 -1.41
C LYS A 168 32.31 12.06 -2.22
N THR A 169 31.79 11.11 -3.00
CA THR A 169 32.63 10.14 -3.73
C THR A 169 32.83 10.50 -5.20
N GLY A 170 32.02 11.41 -5.74
CA GLY A 170 31.99 11.73 -7.16
C GLY A 170 31.42 10.61 -8.03
N ASN A 171 30.97 9.48 -7.48
CA ASN A 171 30.45 8.35 -8.25
C ASN A 171 28.94 8.49 -8.51
N LEU A 172 28.47 7.90 -9.61
CA LEU A 172 27.03 7.73 -9.80
C LEU A 172 26.48 6.68 -8.84
N THR A 173 25.42 7.03 -8.12
CA THR A 173 24.75 6.17 -7.15
C THR A 173 23.27 6.54 -7.02
N SER A 174 22.52 5.70 -6.31
CA SER A 174 21.18 6.00 -5.85
C SER A 174 21.01 5.64 -4.37
N TRP A 175 20.10 6.36 -3.71
CA TRP A 175 19.51 6.10 -2.40
C TRP A 175 18.00 6.42 -2.47
N ASP A 176 17.32 5.83 -3.45
CA ASP A 176 15.92 6.11 -3.75
C ASP A 176 14.96 5.11 -3.07
N CYS A 177 13.69 5.10 -3.51
CA CYS A 177 12.65 4.21 -3.00
C CYS A 177 12.94 2.73 -3.27
N LEU A 178 13.60 2.39 -4.38
CA LEU A 178 14.03 1.04 -4.70
C LEU A 178 15.22 0.63 -3.84
N ASP A 179 16.23 1.49 -3.65
CA ASP A 179 17.34 1.15 -2.75
C ASP A 179 16.84 0.96 -1.32
N ALA A 180 15.93 1.82 -0.86
CA ALA A 180 15.29 1.70 0.45
C ALA A 180 14.57 0.35 0.60
N THR A 181 13.70 0.03 -0.35
CA THR A 181 12.94 -1.23 -0.37
C THR A 181 13.85 -2.44 -0.43
N TYR A 182 14.85 -2.43 -1.32
CA TYR A 182 15.82 -3.51 -1.46
C TYR A 182 16.63 -3.70 -0.18
N ASP A 183 17.17 -2.63 0.41
CA ASP A 183 18.03 -2.72 1.59
C ASP A 183 17.25 -3.26 2.80
N VAL A 184 16.02 -2.81 3.03
CA VAL A 184 15.16 -3.32 4.11
C VAL A 184 14.85 -4.79 3.90
N LEU A 185 14.44 -5.20 2.70
CA LEU A 185 14.10 -6.59 2.41
C LEU A 185 15.32 -7.52 2.40
N ARG A 186 16.50 -7.00 2.01
CA ARG A 186 17.78 -7.71 2.11
C ARG A 186 18.18 -7.89 3.56
N ALA A 187 18.07 -6.85 4.39
CA ALA A 187 18.34 -6.91 5.82
C ALA A 187 17.38 -7.90 6.51
N TYR A 188 16.12 -7.98 6.09
CA TYR A 188 15.16 -8.99 6.52
C TYR A 188 15.54 -10.43 6.09
N ARG A 189 16.56 -10.62 5.25
CA ARG A 189 16.95 -11.93 4.68
C ARG A 189 15.85 -12.55 3.84
N THR A 190 15.14 -11.73 3.06
CA THR A 190 14.09 -12.19 2.15
C THR A 190 14.64 -13.22 1.17
N GLN A 191 14.01 -14.39 1.11
CA GLN A 191 14.35 -15.43 0.15
C GLN A 191 13.97 -15.02 -1.27
N ARG A 192 14.79 -15.39 -2.26
CA ARG A 192 14.57 -15.11 -3.69
C ARG A 192 14.45 -13.60 -4.00
N LEU A 193 15.11 -12.74 -3.22
CA LEU A 193 15.20 -11.32 -3.52
C LEU A 193 16.29 -11.10 -4.59
N THR A 194 15.89 -10.68 -5.79
CA THR A 194 16.85 -10.32 -6.85
C THR A 194 17.58 -9.04 -6.46
N ARG A 195 18.91 -9.04 -6.66
CA ARG A 195 19.74 -7.86 -6.37
C ARG A 195 19.29 -6.66 -7.22
N ALA A 196 19.03 -5.54 -6.56
CA ALA A 196 18.93 -4.25 -7.23
C ALA A 196 20.31 -3.81 -7.72
N ALA A 197 20.48 -3.64 -9.03
CA ALA A 197 21.67 -2.97 -9.56
C ALA A 197 21.59 -1.47 -9.26
N LYS A 198 22.74 -0.79 -9.17
CA LYS A 198 22.75 0.67 -8.98
C LYS A 198 21.95 1.34 -10.09
N LEU A 199 21.16 2.36 -9.74
CA LEU A 199 20.31 3.11 -10.67
C LEU A 199 19.25 2.25 -11.39
N SER A 200 18.83 1.13 -10.79
CA SER A 200 17.76 0.32 -11.35
C SER A 200 16.45 1.08 -11.35
N ILE A 201 15.68 0.93 -12.43
CA ILE A 201 14.35 1.48 -12.54
C ILE A 201 13.38 0.59 -11.75
N PRO A 202 12.55 1.14 -10.83
CA PRO A 202 11.65 0.36 -9.99
C PRO A 202 10.77 -0.63 -10.76
N ASN A 203 10.09 -0.18 -11.81
CA ASN A 203 9.23 -1.06 -12.62
C ASN A 203 10.00 -2.23 -13.24
N VAL A 204 11.24 -2.02 -13.68
CA VAL A 204 12.07 -3.08 -14.28
C VAL A 204 12.52 -4.08 -13.22
N TRP A 205 13.02 -3.59 -12.08
CA TRP A 205 13.49 -4.45 -10.99
C TRP A 205 12.38 -5.33 -10.42
N VAL A 206 11.17 -4.79 -10.26
CA VAL A 206 10.02 -5.55 -9.77
C VAL A 206 9.75 -6.78 -10.63
N GLU A 207 9.90 -6.71 -11.96
CA GLU A 207 9.68 -7.87 -12.83
C GLU A 207 10.70 -8.99 -12.63
N THR A 208 11.90 -8.65 -12.16
CA THR A 208 12.97 -9.62 -11.88
C THR A 208 12.73 -10.47 -10.63
N LEU A 209 11.70 -10.20 -9.84
CA LEU A 209 11.36 -10.92 -8.61
C LEU A 209 10.73 -12.30 -8.91
N TRP A 210 11.53 -13.22 -9.44
CA TRP A 210 11.11 -14.54 -9.85
C TRP A 210 10.57 -15.38 -8.68
N GLY A 211 9.43 -16.04 -8.89
CA GLY A 211 8.79 -16.89 -7.87
C GLY A 211 8.06 -16.13 -6.77
N TRP A 212 7.92 -14.81 -6.89
CA TRP A 212 7.02 -14.01 -6.06
C TRP A 212 5.62 -14.00 -6.66
N SER A 213 4.59 -14.13 -5.82
CA SER A 213 3.21 -13.93 -6.24
C SER A 213 3.03 -12.52 -6.79
N ASP A 214 2.11 -12.34 -7.72
CA ASP A 214 1.77 -11.04 -8.28
C ASP A 214 0.27 -10.78 -8.14
N LYS A 215 -0.08 -9.63 -7.57
CA LYS A 215 -1.45 -9.30 -7.17
C LYS A 215 -1.76 -7.84 -7.41
N THR A 216 -2.98 -7.59 -7.90
CA THR A 216 -3.55 -6.24 -7.94
C THR A 216 -3.86 -5.76 -6.52
N LEU A 217 -3.53 -4.51 -6.24
CA LEU A 217 -3.99 -3.77 -5.07
C LEU A 217 -5.02 -2.75 -5.53
N LYS A 218 -6.27 -2.86 -5.09
CA LYS A 218 -7.28 -1.86 -5.48
C LYS A 218 -7.05 -0.56 -4.70
N PRO A 219 -6.71 0.56 -5.35
CA PRO A 219 -6.57 1.84 -4.66
C PRO A 219 -7.88 2.26 -3.99
N ARG A 220 -7.78 3.00 -2.89
CA ARG A 220 -8.94 3.44 -2.08
C ARG A 220 -8.85 4.91 -1.73
#